data_AF-A0A6L4YK14-F1
#
_entry.id   AF-A0A6L4YK14-F1
#
_cell.length_a   1.000
_cell.length_b   1.000
_cell.length_c   1.000
_cell.angle_alpha   90.00
_cell.angle_beta   90.00
_cell.angle_gamma   90.00
#
_symmetry.space_group_name_H-M   'P 1'
#
loop_
_entity.id
_entity.type
_entity.pdbx_description
1 polymer ?
#
loop_
_entity_poly.entity_id
_entity_poly.type
_entity_poly.pdbx_seq_one_letter_code
_entity_poly.pdbx_strand_id
1 'polypeptide(L)'
;MALAGDDEFFVPSGLEACIAELDSQPELVSCMGRCLRFNHTVEGVWGNADYLAMESYTVLQSDPIERMVAHMHPYTCSTVYSVVRTPVWRRAVSTYTRKEFPVYAIGELQIELAICYQGKSRVLPELTWLRSSEVSPTRGTDISLAPANTFANWWSDPAKNAEHAEFLAIMGVTLAEGTAVPAEIEAGVKTALDAYHAYGQALSSRRRTGAVQQFKAKATEHLPGSLKALARKALYPFMKSLRHAPRPILEAARELAATGVRVDFEEVAKIESIVSTFHAKAKPAPRPQT
;
A
#
# COMPACT_ATOMS: atom_id res chain seq x y z
N MET A 1 1.50 12.97 13.02
CA MET A 1 2.33 13.03 11.79
C MET A 1 1.71 12.10 10.78
N ALA A 2 1.77 12.43 9.49
CA ALA A 2 1.38 11.53 8.40
C ALA A 2 2.35 11.73 7.24
N LEU A 3 2.66 10.66 6.51
CA LEU A 3 3.39 10.74 5.24
C LEU A 3 2.37 10.84 4.11
N ALA A 4 2.56 11.82 3.23
CA ALA A 4 1.79 11.95 1.99
C ALA A 4 2.74 11.76 0.80
N GLY A 5 2.34 10.92 -0.15
CA GLY A 5 2.97 10.88 -1.47
C GLY A 5 2.77 12.19 -2.23
N ASP A 6 3.60 12.43 -3.24
CA ASP A 6 3.44 13.54 -4.18
C ASP A 6 2.23 13.36 -5.12
N ASP A 7 1.70 12.15 -5.19
CA ASP A 7 0.56 11.74 -5.99
C ASP A 7 -0.72 11.50 -5.15
N GLU A 8 -0.82 12.12 -3.97
CA GLU A 8 -1.85 11.82 -2.98
C GLU A 8 -2.56 13.06 -2.40
N PHE A 9 -3.82 12.89 -2.03
CA PHE A 9 -4.57 13.85 -1.23
C PHE A 9 -5.05 13.20 0.07
N PHE A 10 -4.94 13.93 1.17
CA PHE A 10 -5.69 13.60 2.38
C PHE A 10 -7.00 14.38 2.41
N VAL A 11 -8.08 13.72 2.85
CA VAL A 11 -9.37 14.37 3.15
C VAL A 11 -9.29 14.93 4.57
N PRO A 12 -9.46 16.25 4.77
CA PRO A 12 -9.31 16.87 6.09
C PRO A 12 -10.18 16.24 7.18
N SER A 13 -11.46 16.01 6.92
CA SER A 13 -12.39 15.38 7.86
C SER A 13 -11.97 13.95 8.24
N GLY A 14 -11.40 13.19 7.30
CA GLY A 14 -10.82 11.88 7.57
C GLY A 14 -9.57 11.94 8.45
N LEU A 15 -8.73 12.98 8.32
CA LEU A 15 -7.60 13.22 9.21
C LEU A 15 -8.05 13.62 10.61
N GLU A 16 -9.04 14.51 10.70
CA GLU A 16 -9.63 14.94 11.98
C GLU A 16 -10.21 13.74 12.74
N ALA A 17 -10.93 12.85 12.06
CA ALA A 17 -11.44 11.62 12.65
C ALA A 17 -10.31 10.71 13.17
N CYS A 18 -9.22 10.57 12.43
CA CYS A 18 -8.05 9.81 12.87
C CYS A 18 -7.39 10.43 14.11
N ILE A 19 -7.26 11.76 14.16
CA ILE A 19 -6.70 12.49 15.31
C ILE A 19 -7.61 12.32 16.53
N ALA A 20 -8.92 12.52 16.37
CA ALA A 20 -9.89 12.36 17.45
C ALA A 20 -9.89 10.94 18.02
N GLU A 21 -9.78 9.92 17.16
CA GLU A 21 -9.66 8.53 17.59
C GLU A 21 -8.40 8.32 18.45
N LEU A 22 -7.24 8.80 18.00
CA LEU A 22 -6.00 8.72 18.76
C LEU A 22 -6.10 9.47 20.09
N ASP A 23 -6.70 10.65 20.13
CA ASP A 23 -6.86 11.41 21.37
C ASP A 23 -7.78 10.71 22.36
N SER A 24 -8.83 10.03 21.87
CA SER A 24 -9.77 9.27 22.70
C SER A 24 -9.22 7.92 23.20
N GLN A 25 -8.27 7.31 22.47
CA GLN A 25 -7.70 6.00 22.78
C GLN A 25 -6.17 6.10 22.88
N PRO A 26 -5.63 6.42 24.08
CA PRO A 26 -4.20 6.60 24.29
C PRO A 26 -3.32 5.40 23.90
N GLU A 27 -3.88 4.19 23.93
CA GLU A 27 -3.20 2.95 23.53
C GLU A 27 -2.98 2.81 22.01
N LEU A 28 -3.74 3.54 21.20
CA LEU A 28 -3.52 3.63 19.77
C LEU A 28 -2.36 4.60 19.49
N VAL A 29 -1.44 4.17 18.62
CA VAL A 29 -0.32 5.00 18.16
C VAL A 29 -0.45 5.40 16.70
N SER A 30 -1.32 4.72 15.96
CA SER A 30 -1.53 4.90 14.52
C SER A 30 -3.01 4.73 14.16
N CYS A 31 -3.55 5.63 13.35
CA CYS A 31 -4.93 5.58 12.89
C CYS A 31 -5.01 6.00 11.42
N MET A 32 -5.71 5.21 10.61
CA MET A 32 -5.85 5.42 9.16
C MET A 32 -7.33 5.32 8.77
N GLY A 33 -7.70 5.83 7.60
CA GLY A 33 -9.01 5.58 7.01
C GLY A 33 -8.97 4.65 5.81
N ARG A 34 -10.07 4.65 5.07
CA ARG A 34 -10.21 3.99 3.77
C ARG A 34 -9.58 4.84 2.66
N CYS A 35 -9.26 4.16 1.56
CA CYS A 35 -8.61 4.74 0.40
C CYS A 35 -9.53 4.71 -0.82
N LEU A 36 -9.57 5.82 -1.56
CA LEU A 36 -10.00 5.84 -2.96
C LEU A 36 -8.79 6.01 -3.86
N ARG A 37 -8.65 5.16 -4.85
CA ARG A 37 -7.74 5.40 -5.96
C ARG A 37 -8.45 6.20 -7.04
N PHE A 38 -7.79 7.20 -7.61
CA PHE A 38 -8.32 7.96 -8.74
C PHE A 38 -7.32 8.05 -9.91
N ASN A 39 -7.83 8.41 -11.07
CA ASN A 39 -7.06 8.74 -12.26
C ASN A 39 -7.78 9.81 -13.08
N HIS A 40 -7.05 10.63 -13.83
CA HIS A 40 -7.62 11.61 -14.74
C HIS A 40 -7.57 11.12 -16.19
N THR A 41 -8.64 11.36 -16.94
CA THR A 41 -8.72 11.13 -18.38
C THR A 41 -9.38 12.33 -19.06
N VAL A 42 -9.45 12.31 -20.40
CA VAL A 42 -10.19 13.33 -21.16
C VAL A 42 -11.68 13.42 -20.80
N GLU A 43 -12.26 12.37 -20.21
CA GLU A 43 -13.66 12.32 -19.81
C GLU A 43 -13.89 12.79 -18.37
N GLY A 44 -12.82 13.09 -17.62
CA GLY A 44 -12.89 13.56 -16.22
C GLY A 44 -12.04 12.74 -15.25
N VAL A 45 -12.30 12.92 -13.95
CA VAL A 45 -11.63 12.21 -12.86
C VAL A 45 -12.44 10.98 -12.47
N TRP A 46 -11.79 9.83 -12.53
CA TRP A 46 -12.41 8.54 -12.27
C TRP A 46 -11.83 7.91 -11.01
N GLY A 47 -12.67 7.29 -10.18
CA GLY A 47 -12.30 6.69 -8.91
C GLY A 47 -12.68 5.22 -8.78
N ASN A 48 -12.05 4.52 -7.84
CA ASN A 48 -12.43 3.20 -7.33
C ASN A 48 -11.95 3.05 -5.87
N ALA A 49 -12.64 2.23 -5.06
CA ALA A 49 -12.12 1.82 -3.77
C ALA A 49 -10.80 1.08 -3.92
N ASP A 50 -9.83 1.41 -3.07
CA ASP A 50 -8.53 0.75 -3.03
C ASP A 50 -8.25 0.17 -1.64
N TYR A 51 -7.27 -0.72 -1.56
CA TYR A 51 -6.88 -1.39 -0.33
C TYR A 51 -8.08 -2.03 0.39
N LEU A 52 -8.87 -2.84 -0.32
CA LEU A 52 -10.09 -3.46 0.23
C LEU A 52 -9.83 -4.26 1.52
N ALA A 53 -8.64 -4.84 1.68
CA ALA A 53 -8.22 -5.55 2.89
C ALA A 53 -8.13 -4.67 4.15
N MET A 54 -8.14 -3.34 4.02
CA MET A 54 -8.20 -2.40 5.15
C MET A 54 -9.58 -2.30 5.80
N GLU A 55 -10.62 -2.88 5.19
CA GLU A 55 -11.95 -2.87 5.78
C GLU A 55 -11.95 -3.50 7.18
N SER A 56 -12.28 -2.70 8.20
CA SER A 56 -12.27 -3.10 9.61
C SER A 56 -10.91 -3.63 10.11
N TYR A 57 -9.81 -3.27 9.45
CA TYR A 57 -8.49 -3.76 9.80
C TYR A 57 -7.97 -3.12 11.10
N THR A 58 -7.46 -3.95 12.00
CA THR A 58 -6.91 -3.51 13.30
C THR A 58 -5.71 -4.35 13.71
N VAL A 59 -4.80 -3.74 14.47
CA VAL A 59 -3.67 -4.40 15.12
C VAL A 59 -3.72 -4.04 16.60
N LEU A 60 -4.36 -4.90 17.40
CA LEU A 60 -4.72 -4.60 18.79
C LEU A 60 -4.06 -5.53 19.81
N GLN A 61 -3.17 -6.44 19.37
CA GLN A 61 -2.49 -7.38 20.25
C GLN A 61 -1.73 -6.63 21.36
N SER A 62 -1.74 -7.18 22.57
CA SER A 62 -1.06 -6.56 23.71
C SER A 62 0.46 -6.71 23.61
N ASP A 63 0.93 -7.85 23.14
CA ASP A 63 2.34 -8.12 22.94
C ASP A 63 2.89 -7.42 21.67
N PRO A 64 4.03 -6.69 21.75
CA PRO A 64 4.63 -6.02 20.60
C PRO A 64 5.04 -6.93 19.44
N ILE A 65 5.53 -8.14 19.72
CA ILE A 65 5.97 -9.08 18.70
C ILE A 65 4.75 -9.70 18.02
N GLU A 66 3.74 -10.10 18.78
CA GLU A 66 2.47 -10.56 18.24
C GLU A 66 1.80 -9.51 17.35
N ARG A 67 1.87 -8.21 17.70
CA ARG A 67 1.37 -7.13 16.83
C ARG A 67 2.07 -7.12 15.48
N MET A 68 3.40 -7.19 15.45
CA MET A 68 4.16 -7.22 14.20
C MET A 68 3.79 -8.44 13.35
N VAL A 69 3.73 -9.62 13.96
CA VAL A 69 3.41 -10.87 13.26
C VAL A 69 1.98 -10.83 12.70
N ALA A 70 1.00 -10.40 13.51
CA ALA A 70 -0.39 -10.27 13.09
C ALA A 70 -0.55 -9.26 11.94
N HIS A 71 0.23 -8.18 11.97
CA HIS A 71 0.22 -7.19 10.91
C HIS A 71 0.85 -7.68 9.59
N MET A 72 1.83 -8.59 9.68
CA MET A 72 2.54 -9.11 8.50
C MET A 72 1.87 -10.31 7.83
N HIS A 73 0.88 -10.93 8.48
CA HIS A 73 0.13 -12.04 7.89
C HIS A 73 -1.35 -12.07 8.34
N PRO A 74 -2.32 -11.65 7.49
CA PRO A 74 -2.13 -11.13 6.13
C PRO A 74 -1.62 -9.68 6.14
N TYR A 75 -0.58 -9.40 5.35
CA TYR A 75 -0.05 -8.03 5.24
C TYR A 75 -1.03 -7.08 4.53
N THR A 76 -1.23 -5.92 5.16
CA THR A 76 -1.91 -4.75 4.60
C THR A 76 -1.16 -3.49 5.02
N CYS A 77 -0.79 -2.64 4.05
CA CYS A 77 -0.02 -1.42 4.26
C CYS A 77 -0.86 -0.33 4.94
N SER A 78 -1.12 -0.46 6.25
CA SER A 78 -2.10 0.34 6.97
C SER A 78 -1.51 1.38 7.92
N THR A 79 -0.19 1.40 8.14
CA THR A 79 0.42 2.30 9.13
C THR A 79 1.46 3.27 8.57
N VAL A 80 2.10 3.00 7.43
CA VAL A 80 3.10 3.94 6.87
C VAL A 80 2.48 5.27 6.41
N TYR A 81 1.25 5.22 5.88
CA TYR A 81 0.48 6.39 5.41
C TYR A 81 -0.56 6.88 6.42
N SER A 82 -0.55 6.35 7.65
CA SER A 82 -1.55 6.68 8.67
C SER A 82 -1.20 7.98 9.41
N VAL A 83 -2.15 8.46 10.21
CA VAL A 83 -1.85 9.44 11.26
C VAL A 83 -1.19 8.70 12.42
N VAL A 84 0.07 9.04 12.69
CA VAL A 84 0.91 8.42 13.72
C VAL A 84 1.30 9.44 14.78
N ARG A 85 1.34 9.02 16.05
CA ARG A 85 1.89 9.85 17.14
C ARG A 85 3.35 10.22 16.85
N THR A 86 3.70 11.48 17.09
CA THR A 86 5.02 12.02 16.70
C THR A 86 6.22 11.24 17.24
N PRO A 87 6.28 10.81 18.52
CA PRO A 87 7.42 10.02 19.01
C PRO A 87 7.57 8.70 18.26
N VAL A 88 6.44 8.05 17.95
CA VAL A 88 6.38 6.77 17.25
C VAL A 88 6.83 6.92 15.80
N TRP A 89 6.34 7.95 15.11
CA TRP A 89 6.72 8.27 13.73
C TRP A 89 8.22 8.53 13.59
N ARG A 90 8.79 9.39 14.45
CA ARG A 90 10.23 9.73 14.40
C ARG A 90 11.10 8.49 14.55
N ARG A 91 10.69 7.57 15.43
CA ARG A 91 11.40 6.31 15.61
C ARG A 91 11.25 5.39 14.41
N ALA A 92 10.03 5.23 13.90
CA ALA A 92 9.77 4.37 12.76
C ALA A 92 10.59 4.81 11.53
N VAL A 93 10.60 6.11 11.19
CA VAL A 93 11.40 6.64 10.08
C VAL A 93 12.91 6.44 10.31
N SER A 94 13.38 6.48 11.57
CA SER A 94 14.79 6.29 11.87
C SER A 94 15.33 4.91 11.48
N THR A 95 14.46 3.88 11.38
CA THR A 95 14.86 2.56 10.89
C THR A 95 15.40 2.63 9.46
N TYR A 96 14.73 3.36 8.59
CA TYR A 96 15.09 3.53 7.19
C TYR A 96 16.27 4.49 7.02
N THR A 97 16.29 5.61 7.75
CA THR A 97 17.37 6.61 7.60
C THR A 97 18.73 6.16 8.13
N ARG A 98 18.78 5.07 8.91
CA ARG A 98 20.05 4.48 9.38
C ARG A 98 20.83 3.82 8.25
N LYS A 99 20.14 3.11 7.36
CA LYS A 99 20.72 2.45 6.20
C LYS A 99 19.64 2.14 5.18
N GLU A 100 19.89 2.54 3.95
CA GLU A 100 19.10 2.08 2.82
C GLU A 100 19.60 0.70 2.38
N PHE A 101 18.70 -0.29 2.39
CA PHE A 101 18.98 -1.61 1.84
C PHE A 101 18.59 -1.61 0.36
N PRO A 102 19.28 -2.37 -0.51
CA PRO A 102 19.03 -2.38 -1.95
C PRO A 102 17.73 -3.12 -2.32
N VAL A 103 16.72 -3.13 -1.46
CA VAL A 103 15.51 -3.94 -1.56
C VAL A 103 14.32 -3.04 -1.90
N TYR A 104 13.56 -3.42 -2.93
CA TYR A 104 12.43 -2.66 -3.43
C TYR A 104 11.42 -2.35 -2.33
N ALA A 105 11.14 -1.07 -2.11
CA ALA A 105 10.17 -0.57 -1.14
C ALA A 105 10.40 -1.02 0.31
N ILE A 106 11.65 -1.33 0.69
CA ILE A 106 11.99 -1.84 2.03
C ILE A 106 11.66 -0.86 3.15
N GLY A 107 11.74 0.46 2.88
CA GLY A 107 11.41 1.50 3.84
C GLY A 107 9.97 1.40 4.34
N GLU A 108 9.01 1.06 3.47
CA GLU A 108 7.61 0.84 3.87
C GLU A 108 7.52 -0.30 4.89
N LEU A 109 8.20 -1.43 4.62
CA LEU A 109 8.19 -2.59 5.51
C LEU A 109 8.83 -2.30 6.87
N GLN A 110 9.94 -1.56 6.88
CA GLN A 110 10.62 -1.14 8.12
C GLN A 110 9.73 -0.22 8.96
N ILE A 111 9.08 0.76 8.34
CA ILE A 111 8.20 1.70 9.04
C ILE A 111 6.96 1.00 9.58
N GLU A 112 6.32 0.12 8.79
CA GLU A 112 5.13 -0.65 9.21
C GLU A 112 5.41 -1.52 10.45
N LEU A 113 6.52 -2.28 10.44
CA LEU A 113 6.95 -3.07 11.60
C LEU A 113 7.20 -2.18 12.82
N ALA A 114 7.90 -1.07 12.63
CA ALA A 114 8.27 -0.19 13.73
C ALA A 114 7.08 0.51 14.37
N ILE A 115 6.05 0.87 13.60
CA ILE A 115 4.82 1.42 14.16
C ILE A 115 4.06 0.35 14.93
N CYS A 116 3.90 -0.85 14.35
CA CYS A 116 3.17 -1.95 14.99
C CYS A 116 3.85 -2.45 16.28
N TYR A 117 5.18 -2.44 16.34
CA TYR A 117 5.88 -2.76 17.58
C TYR A 117 5.57 -1.74 18.69
N GLN A 118 5.54 -0.45 18.37
CA GLN A 118 5.41 0.62 19.36
C GLN A 118 4.00 0.78 19.92
N GLY A 119 2.97 0.26 19.26
CA GLY A 119 1.63 0.28 19.81
C GLY A 119 0.55 -0.19 18.85
N LYS A 120 -0.71 -0.02 19.28
CA LYS A 120 -1.88 -0.51 18.56
C LYS A 120 -2.25 0.41 17.39
N SER A 121 -2.88 -0.15 16.37
CA SER A 121 -3.37 0.61 15.22
C SER A 121 -4.77 0.19 14.77
N ARG A 122 -5.47 1.11 14.11
CA ARG A 122 -6.85 0.91 13.64
C ARG A 122 -7.08 1.62 12.31
N VAL A 123 -7.84 0.97 11.43
CA VAL A 123 -8.46 1.59 10.26
C VAL A 123 -9.90 1.96 10.59
N LEU A 124 -10.26 3.23 10.38
CA LEU A 124 -11.60 3.77 10.58
C LEU A 124 -12.45 3.62 9.31
N PRO A 125 -13.79 3.54 9.46
CA PRO A 125 -14.72 3.66 8.35
C PRO A 125 -14.87 5.13 7.93
N GLU A 126 -13.77 5.78 7.58
CA GLU A 126 -13.66 7.18 7.16
C GLU A 126 -12.88 7.23 5.86
N LEU A 127 -13.30 8.00 4.87
CA LEU A 127 -12.44 8.28 3.72
C LEU A 127 -11.37 9.28 4.15
N THR A 128 -10.13 8.82 4.23
CA THR A 128 -9.00 9.68 4.63
C THR A 128 -8.05 9.94 3.46
N TRP A 129 -7.92 9.01 2.51
CA TRP A 129 -6.84 9.02 1.53
C TRP A 129 -7.34 8.86 0.09
N LEU A 130 -6.95 9.78 -0.78
CA LEU A 130 -7.16 9.69 -2.23
C LEU A 130 -5.80 9.52 -2.91
N ARG A 131 -5.60 8.38 -3.59
CA ARG A 131 -4.35 8.03 -4.26
C ARG A 131 -4.47 8.16 -5.77
N SER A 132 -3.62 8.97 -6.39
CA SER A 132 -3.56 9.08 -7.84
C SER A 132 -2.99 7.81 -8.48
N SER A 133 -3.34 7.60 -9.75
CA SER A 133 -2.73 6.62 -10.66
C SER A 133 -2.33 7.26 -11.98
N GLU A 134 -2.21 8.59 -11.98
CA GLU A 134 -1.91 9.40 -13.16
C GLU A 134 -0.44 9.29 -13.57
N VAL A 135 0.44 9.12 -12.58
CA VAL A 135 1.89 9.08 -12.76
C VAL A 135 2.40 7.66 -12.52
N SER A 136 3.41 7.28 -13.32
CA SER A 136 4.12 6.03 -13.08
C SER A 136 4.98 6.17 -11.82
N PRO A 137 5.01 5.15 -10.95
CA PRO A 137 5.83 5.21 -9.74
C PRO A 137 7.31 5.39 -10.10
N THR A 138 8.00 6.23 -9.33
CA THR A 138 9.44 6.43 -9.43
C THR A 138 10.17 5.12 -9.18
N ARG A 139 11.05 4.71 -10.11
CA ARG A 139 11.74 3.42 -10.10
C ARG A 139 13.16 3.57 -10.62
N GLY A 140 14.08 2.81 -10.02
CA GLY A 140 15.48 2.72 -10.46
C GLY A 140 16.30 4.00 -10.30
N THR A 141 15.78 5.00 -9.58
CA THR A 141 16.55 6.21 -9.21
C THR A 141 17.49 5.94 -8.04
N ASP A 142 17.09 5.03 -7.15
CA ASP A 142 17.83 4.67 -5.93
C ASP A 142 17.86 3.15 -5.74
N ILE A 143 18.75 2.69 -4.85
CA ILE A 143 18.99 1.25 -4.64
C ILE A 143 17.75 0.53 -4.09
N SER A 144 16.94 1.20 -3.26
CA SER A 144 15.67 0.66 -2.73
C SER A 144 14.48 0.84 -3.68
N LEU A 145 14.69 1.42 -4.86
CA LEU A 145 13.66 1.64 -5.87
C LEU A 145 13.84 0.74 -7.11
N ALA A 146 14.76 -0.23 -7.06
CA ALA A 146 15.00 -1.21 -8.11
C ALA A 146 13.99 -2.38 -8.04
N PRO A 147 12.97 -2.46 -8.93
CA PRO A 147 11.87 -3.44 -8.79
C PRO A 147 12.32 -4.90 -8.92
N ALA A 148 13.50 -5.14 -9.50
CA ALA A 148 14.07 -6.47 -9.63
C ALA A 148 14.49 -7.07 -8.28
N ASN A 149 14.89 -6.22 -7.31
CA ASN A 149 15.34 -6.70 -6.00
C ASN A 149 14.19 -6.72 -4.99
N THR A 150 13.24 -7.62 -5.19
CA THR A 150 12.10 -7.78 -4.28
C THR A 150 12.52 -8.30 -2.91
N PHE A 151 11.74 -7.99 -1.86
CA PHE A 151 11.95 -8.56 -0.53
C PHE A 151 12.00 -10.09 -0.57
N ALA A 152 11.13 -10.75 -1.35
CA ALA A 152 11.12 -12.20 -1.45
C ALA A 152 12.44 -12.78 -2.00
N ASN A 153 12.99 -12.19 -3.06
CA ASN A 153 14.27 -12.62 -3.62
C ASN A 153 15.41 -12.37 -2.64
N TRP A 154 15.42 -11.19 -2.00
CA TRP A 154 16.46 -10.83 -1.04
C TRP A 154 16.43 -11.69 0.22
N TRP A 155 15.24 -11.94 0.80
CA TRP A 155 15.08 -12.70 2.04
C TRP A 155 15.40 -14.19 1.87
N SER A 156 15.16 -14.76 0.69
CA SER A 156 15.46 -16.17 0.40
C SER A 156 16.90 -16.43 -0.07
N ASP A 157 17.71 -15.39 -0.33
CA ASP A 157 19.07 -15.55 -0.85
C ASP A 157 20.09 -15.72 0.30
N PRO A 158 20.75 -16.89 0.45
CA PRO A 158 21.75 -17.10 1.49
C PRO A 158 22.98 -16.19 1.35
N ALA A 159 23.27 -15.68 0.14
CA ALA A 159 24.35 -14.72 -0.06
C ALA A 159 24.07 -13.37 0.63
N LYS A 160 22.82 -13.13 1.04
CA LYS A 160 22.35 -11.92 1.72
C LYS A 160 22.28 -12.05 3.24
N ASN A 161 22.70 -13.17 3.83
CA ASN A 161 22.65 -13.40 5.28
C ASN A 161 23.31 -12.30 6.12
N ALA A 162 24.43 -11.73 5.66
CA ALA A 162 25.08 -10.62 6.36
C ALA A 162 24.22 -9.33 6.33
N GLU A 163 23.57 -9.04 5.20
CA GLU A 163 22.63 -7.91 5.09
C GLU A 163 21.38 -8.17 5.94
N HIS A 164 20.89 -9.42 6.01
CA HIS A 164 19.76 -9.78 6.89
C HIS A 164 20.10 -9.55 8.35
N ALA A 165 21.27 -10.00 8.81
CA ALA A 165 21.71 -9.81 10.19
C ALA A 165 21.84 -8.31 10.53
N GLU A 166 22.38 -7.51 9.62
CA GLU A 166 22.49 -6.06 9.81
C GLU A 166 21.11 -5.37 9.83
N PHE A 167 20.18 -5.78 8.95
CA PHE A 167 18.81 -5.30 8.94
C PHE A 167 18.13 -5.57 10.29
N LEU A 168 18.22 -6.81 10.77
CA LEU A 168 17.63 -7.24 12.02
C LEU A 168 18.23 -6.49 13.22
N ALA A 169 19.54 -6.27 13.23
CA ALA A 169 20.21 -5.48 14.26
C ALA A 169 19.75 -4.01 14.24
N ILE A 170 19.64 -3.37 13.06
CA ILE A 170 19.15 -1.98 12.93
C ILE A 170 17.72 -1.85 13.44
N MET A 171 16.84 -2.79 13.07
CA MET A 171 15.47 -2.85 13.57
C MET A 171 15.48 -3.05 15.09
N GLY A 172 16.19 -4.05 15.59
CA GLY A 172 16.27 -4.37 17.01
C GLY A 172 16.74 -3.19 17.89
N VAL A 173 17.83 -2.51 17.51
CA VAL A 173 18.34 -1.32 18.22
C VAL A 173 17.28 -0.22 18.25
N THR A 174 16.62 0.01 17.11
CA THR A 174 15.62 1.07 16.99
C THR A 174 14.39 0.77 17.84
N LEU A 175 13.93 -0.49 17.86
CA LEU A 175 12.77 -0.91 18.62
C LEU A 175 13.02 -0.98 20.14
N ALA A 176 14.23 -1.37 20.55
CA ALA A 176 14.60 -1.51 21.95
C ALA A 176 14.82 -0.20 22.71
N GLU A 177 14.90 0.95 22.01
CA GLU A 177 15.25 2.25 22.60
C GLU A 177 16.62 2.29 23.30
N GLY A 178 17.54 1.41 22.92
CA GLY A 178 18.81 1.24 23.62
C GLY A 178 19.94 0.82 22.69
N THR A 179 21.16 0.75 23.24
CA THR A 179 22.35 0.33 22.51
C THR A 179 22.52 -1.18 22.44
N ALA A 180 21.86 -1.92 23.33
CA ALA A 180 21.80 -3.38 23.30
C ALA A 180 20.48 -3.83 22.67
N VAL A 181 20.55 -4.81 21.78
CA VAL A 181 19.36 -5.46 21.20
C VAL A 181 19.01 -6.67 22.06
N PRO A 182 17.85 -6.68 22.74
CA PRO A 182 17.33 -7.90 23.32
C PRO A 182 17.13 -8.93 22.21
N ALA A 183 17.72 -10.13 22.36
CA ALA A 183 17.64 -11.21 21.38
C ALA A 183 16.19 -11.56 21.00
N GLU A 184 15.25 -11.37 21.93
CA GLU A 184 13.83 -11.55 21.73
C GLU A 184 13.24 -10.58 20.68
N ILE A 185 13.65 -9.31 20.68
CA ILE A 185 13.15 -8.32 19.72
C ILE A 185 13.65 -8.68 18.32
N GLU A 186 14.93 -9.02 18.18
CA GLU A 186 15.51 -9.42 16.90
C GLU A 186 14.81 -10.67 16.33
N ALA A 187 14.62 -11.69 17.18
CA ALA A 187 13.88 -12.89 16.82
C ALA A 187 12.41 -12.59 16.45
N GLY A 188 11.77 -11.64 17.15
CA GLY A 188 10.42 -11.18 16.87
C GLY A 188 10.31 -10.48 15.51
N VAL A 189 11.24 -9.58 15.19
CA VAL A 189 11.31 -8.94 13.87
C VAL A 189 11.49 -9.99 12.78
N LYS A 190 12.43 -10.93 12.97
CA LYS A 190 12.65 -12.03 12.02
C LYS A 190 11.37 -12.85 11.81
N THR A 191 10.66 -13.18 12.89
CA THR A 191 9.40 -13.95 12.83
C THR A 191 8.33 -13.21 12.04
N ALA A 192 8.18 -11.90 12.23
CA ALA A 192 7.24 -11.08 11.47
C ALA A 192 7.60 -11.01 9.97
N LEU A 193 8.89 -10.89 9.64
CA LEU A 193 9.37 -10.91 8.26
C LEU A 193 9.17 -12.28 7.58
N ASP A 194 9.39 -13.38 8.31
CA ASP A 194 9.09 -14.72 7.83
C ASP A 194 7.60 -14.89 7.54
N ALA A 195 6.73 -14.33 8.39
CA ALA A 195 5.28 -14.31 8.19
C ALA A 195 4.87 -13.50 6.94
N TYR A 196 5.47 -12.31 6.74
CA TYR A 196 5.30 -11.50 5.52
C TYR A 196 5.72 -12.28 4.27
N HIS A 197 6.89 -12.93 4.33
CA HIS A 197 7.41 -13.73 3.23
C HIS A 197 6.48 -14.89 2.86
N ALA A 198 6.03 -15.66 3.86
CA ALA A 198 5.11 -16.77 3.68
C ALA A 198 3.78 -16.32 3.06
N TYR A 199 3.23 -15.19 3.52
CA TYR A 199 2.03 -14.59 2.94
C TYR A 199 2.22 -14.23 1.46
N GLY A 200 3.34 -13.57 1.13
CA GLY A 200 3.69 -13.23 -0.25
C GLY A 200 3.81 -14.46 -1.16
N GLN A 201 4.44 -15.54 -0.68
CA GLN A 201 4.51 -16.80 -1.40
C GLN A 201 3.11 -17.40 -1.66
N ALA A 202 2.24 -17.43 -0.65
CA ALA A 202 0.88 -17.94 -0.76
C ALA A 202 0.01 -17.14 -1.76
N LEU A 203 0.17 -15.82 -1.82
CA LEU A 203 -0.50 -14.99 -2.82
C LEU A 203 0.02 -15.28 -4.24
N SER A 204 1.33 -15.44 -4.39
CA SER A 204 1.95 -15.72 -5.70
C SER A 204 1.53 -17.09 -6.25
N SER A 205 1.42 -18.10 -5.38
CA SER A 205 0.97 -19.44 -5.76
C SER A 205 -0.51 -19.44 -6.15
N ARG A 206 -1.38 -18.77 -5.38
CA ARG A 206 -2.81 -18.58 -5.74
C ARG A 206 -3.01 -17.87 -7.08
N ARG A 207 -2.20 -16.84 -7.38
CA ARG A 207 -2.22 -16.16 -8.69
C ARG A 207 -1.77 -17.09 -9.82
N ARG A 208 -0.74 -17.92 -9.59
CA ARG A 208 -0.28 -18.92 -10.57
C ARG A 208 -1.28 -20.06 -10.77
N THR A 209 -2.04 -20.45 -9.76
CA THR A 209 -3.08 -21.50 -9.84
C THR A 209 -4.45 -20.97 -10.24
N GLY A 210 -4.60 -19.66 -10.47
CA GLY A 210 -5.84 -19.08 -10.98
C GLY A 210 -6.22 -19.72 -12.32
N ALA A 211 -7.16 -20.66 -12.28
CA ALA A 211 -7.53 -21.53 -13.41
C ALA A 211 -7.80 -20.73 -14.70
N VAL A 212 -8.33 -19.50 -14.59
CA VAL A 212 -8.60 -18.59 -15.71
C VAL A 212 -7.35 -18.14 -16.46
N GLN A 213 -6.21 -17.98 -15.77
CA GLN A 213 -4.96 -17.51 -16.39
C GLN A 213 -4.19 -18.66 -17.04
N GLN A 214 -4.24 -19.86 -16.45
CA GLN A 214 -3.73 -21.10 -17.07
C GLN A 214 -4.60 -21.53 -18.26
N PHE A 215 -5.92 -21.39 -18.17
CA PHE A 215 -6.84 -21.65 -19.28
C PHE A 215 -6.65 -20.63 -20.40
N LYS A 216 -6.39 -19.35 -20.10
CA LYS A 216 -5.97 -18.33 -21.09
C LYS A 216 -4.69 -18.71 -21.83
N ALA A 217 -3.66 -19.14 -21.09
CA ALA A 217 -2.39 -19.53 -21.68
C ALA A 217 -2.59 -20.73 -22.63
N LYS A 218 -3.23 -21.81 -22.15
CA LYS A 218 -3.49 -23.02 -22.96
C LYS A 218 -4.45 -22.80 -24.13
N ALA A 219 -5.53 -22.04 -23.95
CA ALA A 219 -6.52 -21.82 -25.01
C ALA A 219 -6.00 -20.91 -26.13
N THR A 220 -4.99 -20.08 -25.85
CA THR A 220 -4.38 -19.21 -26.85
C THR A 220 -3.12 -19.79 -27.46
N GLU A 221 -2.45 -20.77 -26.84
CA GLU A 221 -1.17 -21.31 -27.33
C GLU A 221 -1.26 -21.90 -28.74
N HIS A 222 -2.38 -22.56 -29.07
CA HIS A 222 -2.60 -23.24 -30.36
C HIS A 222 -3.44 -22.45 -31.38
N LEU A 223 -3.83 -21.20 -31.07
CA LEU A 223 -4.62 -20.39 -32.01
C LEU A 223 -3.72 -19.73 -33.08
N PRO A 224 -4.05 -19.86 -34.38
CA PRO A 224 -3.42 -19.09 -35.46
C PRO A 224 -3.49 -17.58 -35.18
N GLY A 225 -2.49 -16.81 -35.65
CA GLY A 225 -2.33 -15.38 -35.34
C GLY A 225 -3.57 -14.51 -35.63
N SER A 226 -4.32 -14.85 -36.68
CA SER A 226 -5.57 -14.17 -37.05
C SER A 226 -6.72 -14.41 -36.05
N LEU A 227 -6.81 -15.62 -35.49
CA LEU A 227 -7.81 -15.97 -34.48
C LEU A 227 -7.44 -15.46 -33.08
N LYS A 228 -6.13 -15.37 -32.76
CA LYS A 228 -5.65 -14.70 -31.54
C LYS A 228 -6.09 -13.24 -31.48
N ALA A 229 -5.97 -12.52 -32.60
CA ALA A 229 -6.42 -11.13 -32.70
C ALA A 229 -7.94 -11.00 -32.50
N LEU A 230 -8.71 -11.91 -33.10
CA LEU A 230 -10.18 -11.93 -32.98
C LEU A 230 -10.64 -12.27 -31.55
N ALA A 231 -10.05 -13.29 -30.93
CA ALA A 231 -10.32 -13.69 -29.55
C ALA A 231 -9.95 -12.57 -28.57
N ARG A 232 -8.82 -11.89 -28.77
CA ARG A 232 -8.42 -10.74 -27.95
C ARG A 232 -9.41 -9.59 -28.09
N LYS A 233 -9.92 -9.32 -29.30
CA LYS A 233 -10.92 -8.28 -29.57
C LYS A 233 -12.31 -8.61 -29.00
N ALA A 234 -12.68 -9.90 -28.96
CA ALA A 234 -13.95 -10.39 -28.41
C ALA A 234 -13.94 -10.54 -26.87
N LEU A 235 -12.80 -10.94 -26.28
CA LEU A 235 -12.64 -11.07 -24.83
C LEU A 235 -12.35 -9.73 -24.14
N TYR A 236 -11.86 -8.72 -24.87
CA TYR A 236 -11.53 -7.42 -24.29
C TYR A 236 -12.73 -6.71 -23.63
N PRO A 237 -13.94 -6.64 -24.23
CA PRO A 237 -15.13 -6.09 -23.57
C PRO A 237 -15.57 -6.88 -22.33
N PHE A 238 -15.54 -8.21 -22.41
CA PHE A 238 -15.91 -9.11 -21.29
C PHE A 238 -14.90 -9.06 -20.14
N MET A 239 -13.62 -8.87 -20.45
CA MET A 239 -12.58 -8.64 -19.43
C MET A 239 -12.62 -7.23 -18.85
N LYS A 240 -13.06 -6.23 -19.64
CA LYS A 240 -13.30 -4.86 -19.19
C LYS A 240 -14.52 -4.81 -18.25
N SER A 241 -15.52 -5.67 -18.42
CA SER A 241 -16.67 -5.78 -17.50
C SER A 241 -16.36 -6.54 -16.19
N LEU A 242 -15.23 -7.26 -16.13
CA LEU A 242 -14.77 -7.97 -14.91
C LEU A 242 -13.79 -7.15 -14.05
N ARG A 243 -13.28 -6.04 -14.56
CA ARG A 243 -12.66 -4.99 -13.74
C ARG A 243 -13.77 -3.99 -13.47
N HIS A 244 -13.95 -3.54 -12.22
CA HIS A 244 -14.86 -2.42 -11.95
C HIS A 244 -14.57 -1.32 -12.97
N ALA A 245 -15.57 -1.03 -13.82
CA ALA A 245 -15.42 0.02 -14.80
C ALA A 245 -15.10 1.29 -14.01
N PRO A 246 -14.06 2.06 -14.39
CA PRO A 246 -13.80 3.33 -13.73
C PRO A 246 -15.10 4.14 -13.73
N ARG A 247 -15.46 4.70 -12.57
CA ARG A 247 -16.64 5.56 -12.37
C ARG A 247 -16.21 6.98 -12.00
N PRO A 248 -17.02 8.02 -12.25
CA PRO A 248 -16.70 9.36 -11.77
C PRO A 248 -16.36 9.32 -10.29
N ILE A 249 -15.35 10.07 -9.84
CA ILE A 249 -14.81 9.93 -8.48
C ILE A 249 -15.88 10.11 -7.40
N LEU A 250 -16.85 11.01 -7.61
CA LEU A 250 -17.99 11.18 -6.70
C LEU A 250 -18.93 9.97 -6.66
N GLU A 251 -19.12 9.26 -7.77
CA GLU A 251 -19.88 8.00 -7.78
C GLU A 251 -19.13 6.92 -7.01
N ALA A 252 -17.82 6.77 -7.25
CA ALA A 252 -16.98 5.84 -6.49
C ALA A 252 -16.99 6.14 -4.97
N ALA A 253 -17.00 7.41 -4.60
CA ALA A 253 -17.12 7.84 -3.21
C ALA A 253 -18.50 7.50 -2.61
N ARG A 254 -19.59 7.62 -3.39
CA ARG A 254 -20.93 7.18 -2.96
C ARG A 254 -21.01 5.68 -2.75
N GLU A 255 -20.37 4.90 -3.61
CA GLU A 255 -20.31 3.45 -3.46
C GLU A 255 -19.53 3.04 -2.22
N LEU A 256 -18.38 3.70 -1.96
CA LEU A 256 -17.65 3.49 -0.72
C LEU A 256 -18.50 3.89 0.51
N ALA A 257 -19.24 4.99 0.42
CA ALA A 257 -20.14 5.40 1.49
C ALA A 257 -21.27 4.38 1.74
N ALA A 258 -21.76 3.72 0.69
CA ALA A 258 -22.76 2.66 0.80
C ALA A 258 -22.25 1.43 1.57
N THR A 259 -20.94 1.26 1.75
CA THR A 259 -20.36 0.22 2.61
C THR A 259 -20.18 0.66 4.07
N GLY A 260 -20.78 1.79 4.47
CA GLY A 260 -20.69 2.33 5.83
C GLY A 260 -19.48 3.23 6.10
N VAL A 261 -18.74 3.62 5.06
CA VAL A 261 -17.65 4.58 5.18
C VAL A 261 -18.22 6.00 5.21
N ARG A 262 -17.78 6.83 6.16
CA ARG A 262 -18.10 8.25 6.17
C ARG A 262 -17.25 8.97 5.12
N VAL A 263 -17.92 9.80 4.32
CA VAL A 263 -17.32 10.49 3.17
C VAL A 263 -17.74 11.95 3.20
N ASP A 264 -16.75 12.83 3.14
CA ASP A 264 -16.94 14.25 2.92
C ASP A 264 -16.99 14.54 1.41
N PHE A 265 -18.22 14.56 0.88
CA PHE A 265 -18.44 14.73 -0.55
C PHE A 265 -18.04 16.12 -1.06
N GLU A 266 -18.05 17.14 -0.20
CA GLU A 266 -17.63 18.49 -0.57
C GLU A 266 -16.12 18.55 -0.80
N GLU A 267 -15.33 17.97 0.11
CA GLU A 267 -13.88 17.88 -0.07
C GLU A 267 -13.49 16.96 -1.24
N VAL A 268 -14.21 15.85 -1.48
CA VAL A 268 -13.97 15.02 -2.67
C VAL A 268 -14.24 15.81 -3.97
N ALA A 269 -15.33 16.58 -4.04
CA ALA A 269 -15.64 17.42 -5.21
C ALA A 269 -14.59 18.53 -5.41
N LYS A 270 -14.07 19.09 -4.31
CA LYS A 270 -12.98 20.08 -4.35
C LYS A 270 -11.68 19.47 -4.88
N ILE A 271 -11.31 18.26 -4.44
CA ILE A 271 -10.15 17.53 -4.98
C ILE A 271 -10.33 17.23 -6.48
N GLU A 272 -11.52 16.78 -6.89
CA GLU A 272 -11.85 16.59 -8.32
C GLU A 272 -11.64 17.87 -9.14
N SER A 273 -12.07 19.02 -8.61
CA SER A 273 -11.88 20.33 -9.25
C SER A 273 -10.41 20.73 -9.34
N ILE A 274 -9.61 20.47 -8.29
CA ILE A 274 -8.16 20.71 -8.28
C ILE A 274 -7.48 19.89 -9.39
N VAL A 275 -7.76 18.59 -9.45
CA VAL A 275 -7.20 17.67 -10.45
C VAL A 275 -7.60 18.11 -11.86
N SER A 276 -8.90 18.38 -12.09
CA SER A 276 -9.40 18.82 -13.40
C SER A 276 -8.77 20.13 -13.85
N THR A 277 -8.63 21.10 -12.94
CA THR A 277 -8.01 22.41 -13.23
C THR A 277 -6.53 22.27 -13.55
N PHE A 278 -5.81 21.40 -12.83
CA PHE A 278 -4.40 21.11 -13.09
C PHE A 278 -4.20 20.60 -14.52
N HIS A 279 -5.00 19.62 -14.94
CA HIS A 279 -4.88 19.05 -16.29
C HIS A 279 -5.42 19.94 -17.39
N ALA A 280 -6.40 20.81 -17.13
CA ALA A 280 -6.86 21.79 -18.11
C ALA A 280 -5.77 22.82 -18.48
N LYS A 281 -4.85 23.13 -17.55
CA LYS A 281 -3.73 24.05 -17.78
C LYS A 281 -2.54 23.37 -18.45
N ALA A 282 -2.37 22.05 -18.26
CA ALA A 282 -1.36 21.28 -18.93
C ALA A 282 -1.74 21.13 -20.42
N LYS A 283 -1.11 21.90 -21.32
CA LYS A 283 -1.25 21.66 -22.77
C LYS A 283 -0.98 20.18 -23.04
N PRO A 284 -1.81 19.47 -23.82
CA PRO A 284 -1.51 18.10 -24.19
C PRO A 284 -0.14 18.09 -24.88
N ALA A 285 0.80 17.31 -24.35
CA ALA A 285 2.07 17.07 -25.02
C ALA A 285 1.75 16.59 -26.44
N PRO A 286 2.38 17.16 -27.49
CA PRO A 286 2.15 16.69 -28.84
C PRO A 286 2.47 15.20 -28.88
N ARG A 287 1.51 14.39 -29.35
CA ARG A 287 1.72 12.95 -29.49
C ARG A 287 2.97 12.75 -30.34
N PRO A 288 3.89 11.84 -29.95
CA PRO A 288 4.98 11.47 -30.83
C PRO A 288 4.36 11.01 -32.15
N GLN A 289 4.73 11.69 -33.23
CA GLN A 289 4.40 11.22 -34.57
C GLN A 289 5.11 9.88 -34.75
N THR A 290 4.30 8.90 -35.14
CA THR A 290 4.60 7.46 -35.26
C THR A 290 5.91 7.14 -35.96
#